data_AF-A0A5E4JVY0-F1
#
_entry.id   AF-A0A5E4JVY0-F1
#
_cell.length_a   1.000
_cell.length_b   1.000
_cell.length_c   1.000
_cell.angle_alpha   90.00
_cell.angle_beta   90.00
_cell.angle_gamma   90.00
#
_symmetry.space_group_name_H-M   'P 1'
#
loop_
_entity.id
_entity.type
_entity.pdbx_description
1 polymer ?
#
loop_
_entity_poly.entity_id
_entity_poly.type
_entity_poly.pdbx_seq_one_letter_code
_entity_poly.pdbx_strand_id
1 'polypeptide(L)'
;MKTVEAPRDLVLPDTITQLSYSRSSPEEVHDVLLLSRPDYSLFDEMRNVPDFLLFSDMRLAGVGMVGVVHGTNPLDAIQRFIGKIDLGVIPHVIDTVVFIKHGKVDQVLGINMIVKVPAGMTEADLARPVVVINDFETNKAVAEIYSYGEETVVVPVREEKATGAKALAAKQLERAFQRYSEDVRVEIINDNRAIVYVPEKYIPAIIGTQGKNIQALEQQLGIGLDVRELEAQPRKPTGKEIPYRTSGSSKHAEFLLGDQYSGKDVDIYVNSEYLATFAVSKQGVVRIKKSNKLGKVVIDALEHGEKVSFIGA
;
A
#
# COMPACT_ATOMS: atom_id res chain seq x y z
N MET A 1 -14.46 -12.92 -26.78
CA MET A 1 -15.34 -12.10 -25.92
C MET A 1 -16.80 -12.42 -26.24
N LYS A 2 -17.68 -12.48 -25.23
CA LYS A 2 -19.14 -12.53 -25.40
C LYS A 2 -19.80 -11.44 -24.55
N THR A 3 -21.05 -11.09 -24.84
CA THR A 3 -21.83 -10.15 -24.02
C THR A 3 -23.15 -10.78 -23.56
N VAL A 4 -23.61 -10.38 -22.38
CA VAL A 4 -24.93 -10.70 -21.81
C VAL A 4 -25.65 -9.38 -21.61
N GLU A 5 -26.75 -9.19 -22.34
CA GLU A 5 -27.43 -7.89 -22.49
C GLU A 5 -28.94 -8.00 -22.26
N ALA A 6 -29.54 -6.98 -21.62
CA ALA A 6 -30.97 -6.88 -21.36
C ALA A 6 -31.50 -5.43 -21.48
N PRO A 7 -32.00 -4.99 -22.65
CA PRO A 7 -32.00 -5.61 -23.98
C PRO A 7 -30.65 -5.47 -24.71
N ARG A 8 -30.54 -5.96 -25.95
CA ARG A 8 -29.31 -5.85 -26.77
C ARG A 8 -29.17 -4.45 -27.35
N ASP A 9 -28.39 -3.61 -26.69
CA ASP A 9 -28.20 -2.21 -27.07
C ASP A 9 -26.77 -1.90 -27.54
N LEU A 10 -25.82 -2.82 -27.34
CA LEU A 10 -24.43 -2.60 -27.74
C LEU A 10 -24.23 -2.74 -29.25
N VAL A 11 -23.56 -1.75 -29.85
CA VAL A 11 -23.13 -1.79 -31.25
C VAL A 11 -21.75 -2.44 -31.32
N LEU A 12 -21.72 -3.70 -31.74
CA LEU A 12 -20.52 -4.54 -31.72
C LEU A 12 -20.25 -5.17 -33.09
N PRO A 13 -18.99 -5.50 -33.41
CA PRO A 13 -18.65 -6.27 -34.60
C PRO A 13 -19.21 -7.70 -34.54
N ASP A 14 -19.46 -8.31 -35.70
CA ASP A 14 -20.01 -9.68 -35.84
C ASP A 14 -19.17 -10.78 -35.16
N THR A 15 -17.90 -10.48 -34.86
CA THR A 15 -17.01 -11.39 -34.12
C THR A 15 -17.40 -11.56 -32.65
N ILE A 16 -18.20 -10.65 -32.09
CA ILE A 16 -18.64 -10.70 -30.69
C ILE A 16 -20.04 -11.30 -30.63
N THR A 17 -20.17 -12.45 -29.96
CA THR A 17 -21.49 -13.05 -29.72
C THR A 17 -22.22 -12.28 -28.64
N GLN A 18 -23.42 -11.79 -28.95
CA GLN A 18 -24.30 -11.11 -28.00
C GLN A 18 -25.45 -12.01 -27.58
N LEU A 19 -25.56 -12.29 -26.28
CA LEU A 19 -26.62 -13.08 -25.66
C LEU A 19 -27.68 -12.14 -25.09
N SER A 20 -28.94 -12.40 -25.40
CA SER A 20 -30.06 -11.61 -24.87
C SER A 20 -30.58 -12.25 -23.59
N TYR A 21 -30.26 -11.65 -22.44
CA TYR A 21 -30.73 -12.13 -21.13
C TYR A 21 -32.25 -11.98 -20.99
N SER A 22 -32.87 -10.98 -21.63
CA SER A 22 -34.34 -10.82 -21.63
C SER A 22 -35.11 -11.91 -22.38
N ARG A 23 -34.44 -12.70 -23.23
CA ARG A 23 -35.05 -13.74 -24.08
C ARG A 23 -34.59 -15.15 -23.75
N SER A 24 -33.79 -15.31 -22.70
CA SER A 24 -33.22 -16.57 -22.26
C SER A 24 -33.41 -16.72 -20.75
N SER A 25 -33.43 -17.94 -20.25
CA SER A 25 -33.39 -18.14 -18.80
C SER A 25 -31.96 -17.91 -18.28
N PRO A 26 -31.78 -17.53 -16.99
CA PRO A 26 -30.44 -17.42 -16.39
C PRO A 26 -29.62 -18.71 -16.55
N GLU A 27 -30.27 -19.87 -16.48
CA GLU A 27 -29.66 -21.19 -16.63
C GLU A 27 -29.19 -21.44 -18.07
N GLU A 28 -29.96 -21.04 -19.08
CA GLU A 28 -29.54 -21.17 -20.49
C GLU A 28 -28.31 -20.30 -20.77
N VAL A 29 -28.31 -19.07 -20.26
CA VAL A 29 -27.16 -18.16 -20.40
C VAL A 29 -25.93 -18.72 -19.71
N HIS A 30 -26.12 -19.25 -18.49
CA HIS A 30 -25.08 -19.95 -17.74
C HIS A 30 -24.47 -21.12 -18.53
N ASP A 31 -25.29 -22.03 -19.04
CA ASP A 31 -24.84 -23.22 -19.76
C ASP A 31 -24.11 -22.86 -21.06
N VAL A 32 -24.62 -21.87 -21.79
CA VAL A 32 -23.97 -21.37 -23.01
C VAL A 32 -22.58 -20.78 -22.69
N LEU A 33 -22.46 -20.00 -21.62
CA LEU A 33 -21.17 -19.42 -21.21
C LEU A 33 -20.19 -20.48 -20.72
N LEU A 34 -20.62 -21.46 -19.93
CA LEU A 34 -19.76 -22.57 -19.47
C LEU A 34 -19.33 -23.51 -20.59
N LEU A 35 -20.20 -23.79 -21.57
CA LEU A 35 -19.85 -24.63 -22.71
C LEU A 35 -18.87 -23.93 -23.63
N SER A 36 -19.04 -22.62 -23.82
CA SER A 36 -18.19 -21.85 -24.73
C SER A 36 -16.90 -21.31 -24.11
N ARG A 37 -16.82 -21.18 -22.79
CA ARG A 37 -15.69 -20.65 -21.99
C ARG A 37 -14.92 -19.53 -22.72
N PRO A 38 -15.58 -18.39 -22.99
CA PRO A 38 -14.88 -17.28 -23.61
C PRO A 38 -13.78 -16.76 -22.68
N ASP A 39 -12.74 -16.13 -23.24
CA ASP A 39 -11.69 -15.51 -22.41
C ASP A 39 -12.26 -14.41 -21.49
N TYR A 40 -13.19 -13.63 -22.05
CA TYR A 40 -13.90 -12.58 -21.33
C TYR A 40 -15.38 -12.53 -21.72
N SER A 41 -16.24 -12.25 -20.74
CA SER A 41 -17.65 -11.89 -20.97
C SER A 41 -18.00 -10.56 -20.30
N LEU A 42 -18.75 -9.73 -21.02
CA LEU A 42 -19.33 -8.49 -20.51
C LEU A 42 -20.78 -8.76 -20.09
N PHE A 43 -21.13 -8.38 -18.87
CA PHE A 43 -22.50 -8.38 -18.37
C PHE A 43 -22.96 -6.92 -18.22
N ASP A 44 -23.82 -6.48 -19.14
CA ASP A 44 -24.13 -5.06 -19.36
C ASP A 44 -24.98 -4.42 -18.24
N GLU A 45 -25.79 -5.22 -17.53
CA GLU A 45 -26.44 -4.75 -16.31
C GLU A 45 -26.68 -5.92 -15.36
N MET A 46 -26.09 -5.84 -14.16
CA MET A 46 -26.33 -6.78 -13.07
C MET A 46 -27.22 -6.14 -12.00
N ARG A 47 -28.39 -6.73 -11.76
CA ARG A 47 -29.42 -6.18 -10.87
C ARG A 47 -29.85 -7.14 -9.79
N ASN A 48 -30.09 -8.39 -10.16
CA ASN A 48 -30.75 -9.38 -9.33
C ASN A 48 -29.74 -10.38 -8.78
N VAL A 49 -30.12 -11.10 -7.71
CA VAL A 49 -29.28 -12.12 -7.08
C VAL A 49 -28.73 -13.16 -8.08
N PRO A 50 -29.51 -13.70 -9.04
CA PRO A 50 -29.00 -14.65 -10.02
C PRO A 50 -27.86 -14.08 -10.88
N ASP A 51 -27.88 -12.79 -11.19
CA ASP A 51 -26.85 -12.14 -12.01
C ASP A 51 -25.49 -12.17 -11.30
N PHE A 52 -25.48 -11.90 -9.99
CA PHE A 52 -24.28 -11.94 -9.15
C PHE A 52 -23.74 -13.37 -8.97
N LEU A 53 -24.64 -14.36 -8.86
CA LEU A 53 -24.25 -15.76 -8.79
C LEU A 53 -23.66 -16.24 -10.12
N LEU A 54 -24.31 -15.96 -11.25
CA LEU A 54 -23.78 -16.25 -12.58
C LEU A 54 -22.40 -15.62 -12.79
N PHE A 55 -22.23 -14.35 -12.43
CA PHE A 55 -20.94 -13.68 -12.50
C PHE A 55 -19.86 -14.40 -11.66
N SER A 56 -20.21 -14.81 -10.45
CA SER A 56 -19.31 -15.52 -9.54
C SER A 56 -18.91 -16.88 -10.10
N ASP A 57 -19.87 -17.65 -10.60
CA ASP A 57 -19.62 -18.97 -11.18
C ASP A 57 -18.73 -18.88 -12.42
N MET A 58 -18.95 -17.90 -13.29
CA MET A 58 -18.08 -17.67 -14.45
C MET A 58 -16.65 -17.34 -14.04
N ARG A 59 -16.47 -16.45 -13.05
CA ARG A 59 -15.14 -16.10 -12.53
C ARG A 59 -14.41 -17.31 -11.94
N LEU A 60 -15.13 -18.12 -11.16
CA LEU A 60 -14.58 -19.35 -10.56
C LEU A 60 -14.29 -20.43 -11.60
N ALA A 61 -15.04 -20.47 -12.72
CA ALA A 61 -14.76 -21.33 -13.86
C ALA A 61 -13.57 -20.85 -14.73
N GLY A 62 -12.95 -19.72 -14.38
CA GLY A 62 -11.79 -19.15 -15.07
C GLY A 62 -12.14 -18.23 -16.24
N VAL A 63 -13.41 -17.87 -16.42
CA VAL A 63 -13.85 -16.88 -17.41
C VAL A 63 -13.61 -15.48 -16.84
N GLY A 64 -12.95 -14.60 -17.61
CA GLY A 64 -12.85 -13.19 -17.25
C GLY A 64 -14.22 -12.52 -17.32
N MET A 65 -14.63 -11.79 -16.29
CA MET A 65 -15.94 -11.13 -16.29
C MET A 65 -15.79 -9.62 -16.11
N VAL A 66 -16.57 -8.87 -16.88
CA VAL A 66 -16.74 -7.42 -16.72
C VAL A 66 -18.22 -7.18 -16.48
N GLY A 67 -18.57 -6.78 -15.26
CA GLY A 67 -19.95 -6.60 -14.83
C GLY A 67 -20.25 -5.13 -14.60
N VAL A 68 -21.37 -4.65 -15.11
CA VAL A 68 -21.82 -3.27 -14.93
C VAL A 68 -22.92 -3.24 -13.87
N VAL A 69 -22.72 -2.40 -12.86
CA VAL A 69 -23.63 -2.26 -11.73
C VAL A 69 -23.94 -0.77 -11.52
N HIS A 70 -25.22 -0.44 -11.36
CA HIS A 70 -25.61 0.90 -10.94
C HIS A 70 -25.35 1.10 -9.44
N GLY A 71 -24.62 2.16 -9.10
CA GLY A 71 -24.31 2.53 -7.72
C GLY A 71 -24.04 4.02 -7.60
N THR A 72 -24.18 4.53 -6.38
CA THR A 72 -23.80 5.92 -6.05
C THR A 72 -22.43 6.00 -5.42
N ASN A 73 -21.96 4.87 -4.86
CA ASN A 73 -20.64 4.69 -4.29
C ASN A 73 -20.00 3.43 -4.89
N PRO A 74 -18.69 3.43 -5.20
CA PRO A 74 -18.01 2.22 -5.66
C PRO A 74 -18.10 1.02 -4.71
N LEU A 75 -18.19 1.24 -3.39
CA LEU A 75 -18.37 0.14 -2.42
C LEU A 75 -19.69 -0.62 -2.63
N ASP A 76 -20.73 0.03 -3.16
CA ASP A 76 -22.03 -0.60 -3.40
C ASP A 76 -21.88 -1.83 -4.31
N ALA A 77 -20.98 -1.77 -5.30
CA ALA A 77 -20.73 -2.87 -6.22
C ALA A 77 -20.18 -4.12 -5.50
N ILE A 78 -19.30 -3.92 -4.52
CA ILE A 78 -18.69 -5.00 -3.72
C ILE A 78 -19.70 -5.56 -2.71
N GLN A 79 -20.44 -4.67 -2.05
CA GLN A 79 -21.47 -5.05 -1.07
C GLN A 79 -22.55 -5.94 -1.66
N ARG A 80 -22.83 -5.81 -2.97
CA ARG A 80 -23.77 -6.70 -3.64
C ARG A 80 -23.31 -8.16 -3.69
N PHE A 81 -22.06 -8.49 -3.41
CA PHE A 81 -21.60 -9.88 -3.32
C PHE A 81 -21.59 -10.42 -1.88
N ILE A 82 -21.62 -9.53 -0.89
CA ILE A 82 -21.64 -9.92 0.52
C ILE A 82 -22.93 -10.70 0.83
N GLY A 83 -22.77 -11.84 1.50
CA GLY A 83 -23.87 -12.75 1.84
C GLY A 83 -24.39 -13.59 0.68
N LYS A 84 -23.87 -13.40 -0.54
CA LYS A 84 -24.14 -14.26 -1.71
C LYS A 84 -23.02 -15.25 -1.96
N ILE A 85 -21.78 -14.81 -1.69
CA ILE A 85 -20.57 -15.63 -1.73
C ILE A 85 -19.80 -15.43 -0.44
N ASP A 86 -18.97 -16.42 -0.10
CA ASP A 86 -18.11 -16.36 1.07
C ASP A 86 -17.13 -15.20 0.98
N LEU A 87 -16.85 -14.54 2.11
CA LEU A 87 -15.89 -13.44 2.18
C LEU A 87 -14.51 -13.82 1.62
N GLY A 88 -14.10 -15.08 1.86
CA GLY A 88 -12.88 -15.72 1.33
C GLY A 88 -12.78 -15.69 -0.20
N VAL A 89 -13.93 -15.75 -0.87
CA VAL A 89 -14.06 -15.92 -2.31
C VAL A 89 -14.16 -14.59 -3.04
N ILE A 90 -14.60 -13.52 -2.36
CA ILE A 90 -14.82 -12.19 -2.97
C ILE A 90 -13.62 -11.73 -3.80
N PRO A 91 -12.35 -11.73 -3.32
CA PRO A 91 -11.22 -11.24 -4.10
C PRO A 91 -10.89 -12.11 -5.33
N HIS A 92 -11.33 -13.37 -5.36
CA HIS A 92 -11.18 -14.26 -6.52
C HIS A 92 -12.25 -14.01 -7.59
N VAL A 93 -13.42 -13.50 -7.18
CA VAL A 93 -14.51 -13.15 -8.09
C VAL A 93 -14.34 -11.72 -8.59
N ILE A 94 -14.01 -10.79 -7.70
CA ILE A 94 -13.86 -9.36 -8.01
C ILE A 94 -12.56 -8.86 -7.38
N ASP A 95 -11.65 -8.49 -8.25
CA ASP A 95 -10.36 -7.90 -7.88
C ASP A 95 -10.33 -6.37 -8.10
N THR A 96 -11.16 -5.86 -9.03
CA THR A 96 -11.12 -4.46 -9.46
C THR A 96 -12.53 -3.88 -9.63
N VAL A 97 -12.74 -2.66 -9.13
CA VAL A 97 -13.97 -1.88 -9.35
C VAL A 97 -13.61 -0.53 -9.96
N VAL A 98 -14.19 -0.23 -11.13
CA VAL A 98 -14.01 1.05 -11.83
C VAL A 98 -15.27 1.89 -11.67
N PHE A 99 -15.16 3.01 -10.98
CA PHE A 99 -16.27 3.93 -10.77
C PHE A 99 -16.31 5.01 -11.85
N ILE A 100 -17.43 5.08 -12.55
CA ILE A 100 -17.64 6.07 -13.62
C ILE A 100 -18.59 7.16 -13.11
N LYS A 101 -18.14 8.41 -13.15
CA LYS A 101 -18.93 9.59 -12.78
C LYS A 101 -18.83 10.65 -13.88
N HIS A 102 -19.97 11.17 -14.33
CA HIS A 102 -20.04 12.16 -15.41
C HIS A 102 -19.24 11.77 -16.68
N GLY A 103 -19.26 10.48 -17.03
CA GLY A 103 -18.56 9.95 -18.21
C GLY A 103 -17.04 9.84 -18.07
N LYS A 104 -16.49 9.98 -16.86
CA LYS A 104 -15.07 9.81 -16.57
C LYS A 104 -14.85 8.78 -15.47
N VAL A 105 -13.69 8.12 -15.50
CA VAL A 105 -13.22 7.31 -14.37
C VAL A 105 -12.93 8.26 -13.22
N ASP A 106 -13.66 8.11 -12.12
CA ASP A 106 -13.55 8.95 -10.92
C ASP A 106 -12.70 8.26 -9.86
N GLN A 107 -12.84 6.94 -9.71
CA GLN A 107 -12.05 6.14 -8.79
C GLN A 107 -11.87 4.71 -9.33
N VAL A 108 -10.73 4.09 -9.03
CA VAL A 108 -10.47 2.67 -9.25
C VAL A 108 -10.13 2.04 -7.91
N LEU A 109 -10.86 1.00 -7.52
CA LEU A 109 -10.62 0.25 -6.29
C LEU A 109 -10.03 -1.11 -6.61
N GLY A 110 -9.01 -1.49 -5.86
CA GLY A 110 -8.51 -2.86 -5.78
C GLY A 110 -9.09 -3.58 -4.56
N ILE A 111 -9.21 -4.90 -4.67
CA ILE A 111 -9.76 -5.76 -3.62
C ILE A 111 -8.77 -6.89 -3.37
N ASN A 112 -8.26 -6.99 -2.14
CA ASN A 112 -7.27 -7.98 -1.76
C ASN A 112 -7.64 -8.65 -0.44
N MET A 113 -7.26 -9.92 -0.27
CA MET A 113 -7.34 -10.58 1.04
C MET A 113 -6.02 -10.48 1.78
N ILE A 114 -6.06 -10.06 3.04
CA ILE A 114 -4.91 -10.14 3.94
C ILE A 114 -5.34 -10.67 5.31
N VAL A 115 -4.42 -11.32 6.03
CA VAL A 115 -4.64 -11.72 7.41
C VAL A 115 -4.08 -10.64 8.32
N LYS A 116 -4.94 -9.93 9.05
CA LYS A 116 -4.53 -8.89 10.01
C LYS A 116 -5.56 -8.69 11.12
N VAL A 117 -5.25 -7.79 12.06
CA VAL A 117 -6.26 -7.24 13.00
C VAL A 117 -7.08 -6.18 12.24
N PRO A 118 -8.42 -6.31 12.17
CA PRO A 118 -9.25 -5.36 11.45
C PRO A 118 -9.24 -3.94 12.06
N ALA A 119 -9.49 -2.94 11.23
CA ALA A 119 -9.67 -1.56 11.67
C ALA A 119 -10.82 -1.45 12.68
N GLY A 120 -10.56 -0.80 13.82
CA GLY A 120 -11.53 -0.66 14.92
C GLY A 120 -11.49 -1.77 15.98
N MET A 121 -10.63 -2.79 15.80
CA MET A 121 -10.35 -3.83 16.81
C MET A 121 -8.99 -3.63 17.48
N THR A 122 -8.77 -4.28 18.62
CA THR A 122 -7.51 -4.19 19.37
C THR A 122 -6.62 -5.40 19.13
N GLU A 123 -5.33 -5.30 19.42
CA GLU A 123 -4.37 -6.43 19.26
C GLU A 123 -4.71 -7.67 20.11
N ALA A 124 -5.60 -7.54 21.10
CA ALA A 124 -6.10 -8.68 21.86
C ALA A 124 -7.04 -9.58 21.03
N ASP A 125 -7.56 -9.08 19.91
CA ASP A 125 -8.35 -9.83 18.96
C ASP A 125 -7.43 -10.58 17.98
N LEU A 126 -7.62 -11.91 17.87
CA LEU A 126 -6.82 -12.74 16.95
C LEU A 126 -6.94 -12.24 15.51
N ALA A 127 -5.79 -12.22 14.81
CA ALA A 127 -5.71 -11.91 13.40
C ALA A 127 -6.63 -12.85 12.59
N ARG A 128 -7.35 -12.28 11.62
CA ARG A 128 -8.33 -12.98 10.80
C ARG A 128 -8.23 -12.57 9.35
N PRO A 129 -8.82 -13.34 8.41
CA PRO A 129 -8.94 -12.91 7.03
C PRO A 129 -9.80 -11.65 6.94
N VAL A 130 -9.24 -10.60 6.33
CA VAL A 130 -9.91 -9.32 6.06
C VAL A 130 -9.78 -9.04 4.57
N VAL A 131 -10.90 -8.72 3.93
CA VAL A 131 -10.90 -8.19 2.57
C VAL A 131 -10.64 -6.69 2.68
N VAL A 132 -9.50 -6.25 2.17
CA VAL A 132 -9.10 -4.85 2.14
C VAL A 132 -9.42 -4.29 0.76
N ILE A 133 -10.17 -3.20 0.76
CA ILE A 133 -10.47 -2.41 -0.43
C ILE A 133 -9.51 -1.23 -0.42
N ASN A 134 -8.65 -1.13 -1.41
CA ASN A 134 -7.69 -0.04 -1.55
C ASN A 134 -7.99 0.81 -2.78
N ASP A 135 -7.60 2.08 -2.73
CA ASP A 135 -7.51 2.90 -3.94
C ASP A 135 -6.37 2.34 -4.80
N PHE A 136 -6.66 2.00 -6.06
CA PHE A 136 -5.71 1.35 -6.95
C PHE A 136 -4.53 2.26 -7.30
N GLU A 137 -4.75 3.59 -7.39
CA GLU A 137 -3.69 4.53 -7.73
C GLU A 137 -2.77 4.80 -6.55
N THR A 138 -3.33 4.93 -5.34
CA THR A 138 -2.55 5.31 -4.16
C THR A 138 -2.19 4.16 -3.23
N ASN A 139 -2.73 2.96 -3.46
CA ASN A 139 -2.65 1.79 -2.56
C ASN A 139 -3.11 2.05 -1.13
N LYS A 140 -3.93 3.09 -0.90
CA LYS A 140 -4.44 3.43 0.44
C LYS A 140 -5.72 2.64 0.71
N ALA A 141 -5.82 2.01 1.88
CA ALA A 141 -7.04 1.33 2.28
C ALA A 141 -8.20 2.34 2.42
N VAL A 142 -9.29 2.08 1.71
CA VAL A 142 -10.54 2.86 1.73
C VAL A 142 -11.55 2.20 2.67
N ALA A 143 -11.59 0.87 2.68
CA ALA A 143 -12.49 0.10 3.53
C ALA A 143 -11.96 -1.32 3.79
N GLU A 144 -12.48 -1.92 4.85
CA GLU A 144 -12.22 -3.29 5.26
C GLU A 144 -13.54 -4.04 5.40
N ILE A 145 -13.56 -5.28 4.94
CA ILE A 145 -14.68 -6.19 5.11
C ILE A 145 -14.19 -7.41 5.88
N TYR A 146 -14.85 -7.72 6.99
CA TYR A 146 -14.51 -8.87 7.82
C TYR A 146 -15.74 -9.46 8.49
N SER A 147 -15.61 -10.72 8.91
CA SER A 147 -16.64 -11.39 9.69
C SER A 147 -16.45 -11.12 11.19
N TYR A 148 -17.56 -10.78 11.85
CA TYR A 148 -17.66 -10.67 13.30
C TYR A 148 -18.84 -11.52 13.80
N GLY A 149 -18.52 -12.64 14.45
CA GLY A 149 -19.53 -13.65 14.77
C GLY A 149 -20.05 -14.31 13.50
N GLU A 150 -21.36 -14.18 13.26
CA GLU A 150 -22.05 -14.66 12.05
C GLU A 150 -22.35 -13.54 11.04
N GLU A 151 -22.01 -12.29 11.37
CA GLU A 151 -22.30 -11.13 10.53
C GLU A 151 -21.07 -10.66 9.76
N THR A 152 -21.27 -10.20 8.52
CA THR A 152 -20.22 -9.55 7.72
C THR A 152 -20.35 -8.04 7.86
N VAL A 153 -19.28 -7.39 8.31
CA VAL A 153 -19.24 -5.95 8.56
C VAL A 153 -18.33 -5.27 7.53
N VAL A 154 -18.77 -4.12 7.01
CA VAL A 154 -17.99 -3.24 6.14
C VAL A 154 -17.61 -2.00 6.94
N VAL A 155 -16.33 -1.84 7.22
CA VAL A 155 -15.79 -0.70 7.98
C VAL A 155 -15.02 0.21 7.04
N PRO A 156 -15.45 1.47 6.83
CA PRO A 156 -14.64 2.42 6.09
C PRO A 156 -13.35 2.69 6.87
N VAL A 157 -12.21 2.51 6.21
CA VAL A 157 -10.93 2.94 6.74
C VAL A 157 -10.87 4.43 6.51
N ARG A 158 -11.40 5.18 7.47
CA ARG A 158 -11.04 6.58 7.58
C ARG A 158 -9.55 6.58 7.88
N GLU A 159 -8.74 7.24 7.04
CA GLU A 159 -7.53 7.84 7.60
C GLU A 159 -8.01 8.51 8.89
N GLU A 160 -7.46 8.11 10.03
CA GLU A 160 -7.62 8.90 11.23
C GLU A 160 -6.96 10.25 10.91
N LYS A 161 -7.71 11.15 10.25
CA LYS A 161 -7.48 12.56 10.36
C LYS A 161 -7.59 12.79 11.83
N ALA A 162 -6.42 12.91 12.47
CA ALA A 162 -6.29 13.25 13.86
C ALA A 162 -7.38 14.26 14.18
N THR A 163 -8.37 13.86 14.98
CA THR A 163 -9.37 14.77 15.51
C THR A 163 -8.63 16.01 16.02
N GLY A 164 -9.21 17.22 15.99
CA GLY A 164 -8.51 18.41 16.46
C GLY A 164 -7.82 18.20 17.83
N ALA A 165 -8.42 17.36 18.67
CA ALA A 165 -7.84 16.80 19.90
C ALA A 165 -6.60 15.90 19.69
N LYS A 166 -6.63 14.88 18.82
CA LYS A 166 -5.45 14.07 18.46
C LYS A 166 -4.34 14.90 17.81
N ALA A 167 -4.65 15.90 16.98
CA ALA A 167 -3.64 16.77 16.37
C ALA A 167 -2.96 17.68 17.43
N LEU A 168 -3.73 18.15 18.41
CA LEU A 168 -3.20 18.88 19.58
C LEU A 168 -2.35 17.98 20.47
N ALA A 169 -2.80 16.75 20.73
CA ALA A 169 -2.06 15.77 21.52
C ALA A 169 -0.75 15.36 20.82
N ALA A 170 -0.78 15.12 19.51
CA ALA A 170 0.41 14.81 18.71
C ALA A 170 1.42 15.95 18.77
N LYS A 171 0.97 17.21 18.61
CA LYS A 171 1.83 18.39 18.76
C LYS A 171 2.41 18.54 20.18
N GLN A 172 1.65 18.20 21.22
CA GLN A 172 2.17 18.22 22.59
C GLN A 172 3.22 17.12 22.81
N LEU A 173 2.98 15.93 22.27
CA LEU A 173 3.94 14.83 22.30
C LEU A 173 5.21 15.21 21.52
N GLU A 174 5.09 15.70 20.29
CA GLU A 174 6.21 16.19 19.48
C GLU A 174 7.04 17.22 20.27
N ARG A 175 6.41 18.21 20.91
CA ARG A 175 7.10 19.17 21.78
C ARG A 175 7.82 18.53 22.96
N ALA A 176 7.25 17.49 23.57
CA ALA A 176 7.89 16.76 24.66
C ALA A 176 9.14 15.99 24.19
N PHE A 177 9.21 15.63 22.90
CA PHE A 177 10.33 14.90 22.31
C PHE A 177 11.31 15.78 21.51
N GLN A 178 10.94 17.03 21.21
CA GLN A 178 11.81 18.03 20.57
C GLN A 178 13.12 18.30 21.34
N ARG A 179 13.13 18.08 22.66
CA ARG A 179 14.35 18.16 23.48
C ARG A 179 15.40 17.10 23.14
N TYR A 180 15.01 16.02 22.45
CA TYR A 180 15.91 14.94 22.04
C TYR A 180 16.31 15.07 20.57
N SER A 181 15.37 15.42 19.69
CA SER A 181 15.58 15.52 18.24
C SER A 181 14.67 16.59 17.64
N GLU A 182 15.14 17.32 16.63
CA GLU A 182 14.26 18.18 15.81
C GLU A 182 13.42 17.32 14.83
N ASP A 183 13.95 16.18 14.41
CA ASP A 183 13.27 15.18 13.61
C ASP A 183 12.50 14.22 14.51
N VAL A 184 11.26 14.56 14.84
CA VAL A 184 10.34 13.69 15.58
C VAL A 184 9.01 13.66 14.86
N ARG A 185 8.47 12.46 14.67
CA ARG A 185 7.11 12.27 14.18
C ARG A 185 6.33 11.45 15.20
N VAL A 186 5.16 11.91 15.58
CA VAL A 186 4.28 11.19 16.51
C VAL A 186 3.03 10.73 15.79
N GLU A 187 2.68 9.46 15.98
CA GLU A 187 1.46 8.85 15.48
C GLU A 187 0.64 8.35 16.67
N ILE A 188 -0.55 8.90 16.85
CA ILE A 188 -1.47 8.45 17.91
C ILE A 188 -2.26 7.28 17.37
N ILE A 189 -2.07 6.09 17.96
CA ILE A 189 -2.79 4.87 17.55
C ILE A 189 -4.21 4.90 18.11
N ASN A 190 -4.36 5.29 19.37
CA ASN A 190 -5.64 5.40 20.06
C ASN A 190 -5.52 6.39 21.24
N ASP A 191 -6.61 6.58 21.99
CA ASP A 191 -6.65 7.57 23.09
C ASP A 191 -5.63 7.28 24.21
N ASN A 192 -5.12 6.05 24.31
CA ASN A 192 -4.22 5.61 25.38
C ASN A 192 -2.82 5.18 24.89
N ARG A 193 -2.50 5.27 23.58
CA ARG A 193 -1.22 4.81 23.03
C ARG A 193 -0.76 5.62 21.82
N ALA A 194 0.52 5.98 21.79
CA ALA A 194 1.17 6.67 20.67
C ALA A 194 2.52 6.03 20.31
N ILE A 195 2.86 6.08 19.02
CA ILE A 195 4.18 5.74 18.48
C ILE A 195 4.96 7.03 18.25
N VAL A 196 6.18 7.07 18.76
CA VAL A 196 7.12 8.17 18.60
C VAL A 196 8.27 7.70 17.73
N TYR A 197 8.35 8.25 16.53
CA TYR A 197 9.43 7.99 15.58
C TYR A 197 10.56 9.00 15.80
N VAL A 198 11.75 8.48 16.10
CA VAL A 198 12.96 9.27 16.36
C VAL A 198 14.18 8.63 15.69
N PRO A 199 15.22 9.41 15.34
CA PRO A 199 16.48 8.85 14.86
C PRO A 199 17.07 7.82 15.83
N GLU A 200 17.65 6.74 15.30
CA GLU A 200 18.21 5.61 16.08
C GLU A 200 19.11 6.07 17.24
N LYS A 201 19.94 7.10 17.00
CA LYS A 201 20.85 7.72 17.97
C LYS A 201 20.19 8.17 19.27
N TYR A 202 18.89 8.47 19.27
CA TYR A 202 18.18 9.00 20.44
C TYR A 202 17.30 7.96 21.15
N ILE A 203 17.03 6.81 20.54
CA ILE A 203 16.20 5.74 21.12
C ILE A 203 16.71 5.31 22.51
N PRO A 204 18.02 5.05 22.72
CA PRO A 204 18.51 4.61 24.04
C PRO A 204 18.34 5.67 25.14
N ALA A 205 18.48 6.95 24.78
CA ALA A 205 18.32 8.07 25.72
C ALA A 205 16.85 8.25 26.11
N ILE A 206 15.92 8.06 25.17
CA ILE A 206 14.49 8.18 25.40
C ILE A 206 13.96 7.02 26.25
N ILE A 207 14.37 5.78 25.95
CA ILE A 207 13.97 4.61 26.74
C ILE A 207 14.59 4.69 28.16
N GLY A 208 15.86 5.05 28.24
CA GLY A 208 16.62 5.10 29.50
C GLY A 208 17.00 3.72 30.04
N THR A 209 17.77 3.70 31.13
CA THR A 209 18.22 2.44 31.75
C THR A 209 17.03 1.65 32.29
N GLN A 210 16.87 0.42 31.81
CA GLN A 210 15.73 -0.46 32.13
C GLN A 210 14.34 0.15 31.84
N GLY A 211 14.24 1.10 30.90
CA GLY A 211 12.96 1.73 30.58
C GLY A 211 12.47 2.76 31.60
N LYS A 212 13.32 3.18 32.56
CA LYS A 212 12.91 4.15 33.60
C LYS A 212 12.50 5.51 33.02
N ASN A 213 13.16 5.96 31.94
CA ASN A 213 12.88 7.28 31.36
C ASN A 213 11.56 7.26 30.58
N ILE A 214 11.30 6.21 29.80
CA ILE A 214 10.03 6.09 29.07
C ILE A 214 8.84 5.95 30.02
N GLN A 215 8.96 5.18 31.11
CA GLN A 215 7.90 5.07 32.12
C GLN A 215 7.57 6.41 32.78
N ALA A 216 8.58 7.22 33.08
CA ALA A 216 8.37 8.56 33.64
C ALA A 216 7.67 9.49 32.62
N LEU A 217 8.03 9.39 31.34
CA LEU A 217 7.37 10.13 30.25
C LEU A 217 5.91 9.69 30.07
N GLU A 218 5.63 8.39 30.11
CA GLU A 218 4.27 7.84 30.03
C GLU A 218 3.40 8.32 31.20
N GLN A 219 3.92 8.31 32.44
CA GLN A 219 3.20 8.83 33.61
C GLN A 219 2.95 10.34 33.53
N GLN A 220 3.90 11.11 33.03
CA GLN A 220 3.76 12.56 32.88
C GLN A 220 2.74 12.92 31.78
N LEU A 221 2.70 12.15 30.70
CA LEU A 221 1.88 12.43 29.52
C LEU A 221 0.51 11.71 29.56
N GLY A 222 0.32 10.76 30.46
CA GLY A 222 -0.92 10.01 30.64
C GLY A 222 -1.24 9.05 29.48
N ILE A 223 -0.24 8.70 28.66
CA ILE A 223 -0.39 7.87 27.45
C ILE A 223 0.77 6.87 27.35
N GLY A 224 0.52 5.66 26.87
CA GLY A 224 1.56 4.67 26.59
C GLY A 224 2.35 5.03 25.33
N LEU A 225 3.68 4.86 25.37
CA LEU A 225 4.60 5.33 24.34
C LEU A 225 5.42 4.17 23.76
N ASP A 226 5.29 3.95 22.46
CA ASP A 226 6.16 3.05 21.70
C ASP A 226 7.20 3.88 20.93
N VAL A 227 8.49 3.59 21.11
CA VAL A 227 9.58 4.39 20.50
C VAL A 227 10.18 3.59 19.36
N ARG A 228 10.06 4.10 18.15
CA ARG A 228 10.56 3.45 16.94
C ARG A 228 11.57 4.32 16.21
N GLU A 229 12.40 3.68 15.41
CA GLU A 229 13.28 4.38 14.50
C GLU A 229 12.46 5.12 13.44
N LEU A 230 12.75 6.40 13.26
CA LEU A 230 12.23 7.19 12.15
C LEU A 230 12.89 6.67 10.87
N GLU A 231 12.21 5.78 10.16
CA GLU A 231 12.63 5.35 8.82
C GLU A 231 12.78 6.60 7.93
N ALA A 232 14.00 6.78 7.39
CA ALA A 232 14.27 7.86 6.47
C ALA A 232 13.35 7.70 5.25
N GLN A 233 12.40 8.62 5.07
CA GLN A 233 11.58 8.64 3.86
C GLN A 233 12.49 8.64 2.63
N PRO A 234 12.17 7.88 1.56
CA PRO A 234 12.97 7.84 0.35
C PRO A 234 13.05 9.24 -0.24
N ARG A 235 14.21 9.89 -0.09
CA ARG A 235 14.51 11.18 -0.73
C ARG A 235 14.52 10.96 -2.24
N LYS A 236 13.49 11.38 -2.97
CA LYS A 236 13.53 11.35 -4.44
C LYS A 236 14.77 12.13 -4.92
N PRO A 237 15.60 11.56 -5.81
CA PRO A 237 16.80 12.20 -6.31
C PRO A 237 16.44 13.52 -7.03
N THR A 238 16.74 14.66 -6.42
CA THR A 238 16.37 16.01 -6.94
C THR A 238 17.59 16.85 -7.35
N GLY A 239 18.72 16.20 -7.66
CA GLY A 239 19.96 16.84 -8.06
C GLY A 239 20.60 16.24 -9.31
N LYS A 240 21.66 16.87 -9.81
CA LYS A 240 22.45 16.33 -10.93
C LYS A 240 23.29 15.16 -10.46
N GLU A 241 23.25 14.06 -11.21
CA GLU A 241 24.09 12.89 -10.99
C GLU A 241 25.57 13.26 -11.15
N ILE A 242 26.37 12.92 -10.14
CA ILE A 242 27.81 13.18 -10.10
C ILE A 242 28.53 11.99 -10.74
N PRO A 243 29.31 12.20 -11.81
CA PRO A 243 30.09 11.13 -12.40
C PRO A 243 31.16 10.65 -11.43
N TYR A 244 31.35 9.34 -11.35
CA TYR A 244 32.37 8.74 -10.50
C TYR A 244 33.17 7.67 -11.24
N ARG A 245 34.36 7.36 -10.70
CA ARG A 245 35.12 6.16 -11.04
C ARG A 245 35.26 5.29 -9.81
N THR A 246 35.12 3.99 -9.97
CA THR A 246 35.35 3.03 -8.89
C THR A 246 36.83 2.64 -8.85
N SER A 247 37.39 2.63 -7.65
CA SER A 247 38.69 2.05 -7.34
C SER A 247 38.51 1.12 -6.13
N GLY A 248 39.05 -0.09 -6.22
CA GLY A 248 38.81 -1.12 -5.21
C GLY A 248 40.08 -1.44 -4.43
N SER A 249 39.98 -1.47 -3.10
CA SER A 249 40.88 -2.27 -2.27
C SER A 249 40.14 -3.51 -1.74
N SER A 250 40.87 -4.46 -1.16
CA SER A 250 40.26 -5.64 -0.52
C SER A 250 39.34 -5.27 0.66
N LYS A 251 39.52 -4.08 1.27
CA LYS A 251 38.82 -3.65 2.48
C LYS A 251 37.79 -2.54 2.26
N HIS A 252 37.96 -1.71 1.23
CA HIS A 252 37.09 -0.57 0.93
C HIS A 252 36.71 -0.53 -0.55
N ALA A 253 35.46 -0.14 -0.83
CA ALA A 253 35.04 0.38 -2.12
C ALA A 253 35.29 1.89 -2.12
N GLU A 254 36.07 2.40 -3.08
CA GLU A 254 36.39 3.81 -3.23
C GLU A 254 35.72 4.38 -4.47
N PHE A 255 35.05 5.52 -4.31
CA PHE A 255 34.36 6.24 -5.38
C PHE A 255 35.04 7.60 -5.56
N LEU A 256 35.69 7.78 -6.71
CA LEU A 256 36.36 9.01 -7.08
C LEU A 256 35.37 9.93 -7.81
N LEU A 257 34.92 10.98 -7.13
CA LEU A 257 33.96 11.98 -7.63
C LEU A 257 34.66 13.21 -8.23
N GLY A 258 35.90 13.47 -7.81
CA GLY A 258 36.73 14.59 -8.25
C GLY A 258 36.82 15.72 -7.21
N ASP A 259 37.91 16.46 -7.27
CA ASP A 259 38.27 17.46 -6.25
C ASP A 259 37.27 18.63 -6.16
N GLN A 260 36.49 18.89 -7.23
CA GLN A 260 35.43 19.91 -7.24
C GLN A 260 34.26 19.63 -6.28
N TYR A 261 34.19 18.40 -5.74
CA TYR A 261 33.24 17.98 -4.72
C TYR A 261 33.86 17.83 -3.33
N SER A 262 35.16 18.11 -3.17
CA SER A 262 35.86 18.02 -1.87
C SER A 262 35.14 18.83 -0.79
N GLY A 263 34.88 18.19 0.35
CA GLY A 263 34.23 18.80 1.50
C GLY A 263 32.72 19.04 1.35
N LYS A 264 32.10 18.59 0.26
CA LYS A 264 30.64 18.59 0.09
C LYS A 264 30.06 17.27 0.56
N ASP A 265 28.78 17.29 0.92
CA ASP A 265 28.01 16.08 1.19
C ASP A 265 27.35 15.58 -0.10
N VAL A 266 27.37 14.26 -0.29
CA VAL A 266 26.79 13.58 -1.44
C VAL A 266 25.91 12.42 -1.00
N ASP A 267 24.72 12.33 -1.57
CA ASP A 267 23.79 11.24 -1.36
C ASP A 267 24.10 10.10 -2.34
N ILE A 268 24.21 8.87 -1.82
CA ILE A 268 24.37 7.64 -2.62
C ILE A 268 23.00 6.96 -2.80
N TYR A 269 22.74 6.51 -4.02
CA TYR A 269 21.53 5.79 -4.41
C TYR A 269 21.89 4.47 -5.09
N VAL A 270 21.06 3.44 -4.90
CA VAL A 270 21.08 2.20 -5.69
C VAL A 270 19.70 1.99 -6.30
N ASN A 271 19.61 1.83 -7.62
CA ASN A 271 18.34 1.70 -8.36
C ASN A 271 17.32 2.81 -8.05
N SER A 272 17.80 4.03 -7.79
CA SER A 272 16.99 5.19 -7.38
C SER A 272 16.46 5.17 -5.94
N GLU A 273 16.86 4.19 -5.13
CA GLU A 273 16.61 4.16 -3.69
C GLU A 273 17.77 4.83 -2.94
N TYR A 274 17.45 5.75 -2.04
CA TYR A 274 18.44 6.44 -1.21
C TYR A 274 19.07 5.45 -0.21
N LEU A 275 20.40 5.42 -0.13
CA LEU A 275 21.13 4.59 0.82
C LEU A 275 21.70 5.38 2.00
N ALA A 276 22.46 6.46 1.73
CA ALA A 276 23.09 7.29 2.76
C ALA A 276 23.69 8.59 2.18
N THR A 277 24.03 9.53 3.05
CA THR A 277 24.85 10.71 2.73
C THR A 277 26.30 10.49 3.18
N PHE A 278 27.26 10.85 2.34
CA PHE A 278 28.70 10.82 2.63
C PHE A 278 29.34 12.19 2.44
N ALA A 279 30.21 12.58 3.37
CA ALA A 279 31.12 13.70 3.16
C ALA A 279 32.26 13.27 2.21
N VAL A 280 32.49 14.05 1.15
CA VAL A 280 33.57 13.82 0.19
C VAL A 280 34.90 14.26 0.82
N SER A 281 35.90 13.39 0.79
CA SER A 281 37.24 13.69 1.33
C SER A 281 37.94 14.81 0.56
N LYS A 282 39.04 15.34 1.12
CA LYS A 282 39.86 16.39 0.50
C LYS A 282 40.40 16.04 -0.89
N GLN A 283 40.48 14.75 -1.21
CA GLN A 283 40.93 14.21 -2.49
C GLN A 283 39.76 13.83 -3.42
N GLY A 284 38.54 14.28 -3.13
CA GLY A 284 37.38 13.99 -3.98
C GLY A 284 36.90 12.53 -3.91
N VAL A 285 37.20 11.81 -2.82
CA VAL A 285 36.89 10.37 -2.68
C VAL A 285 35.88 10.09 -1.58
N VAL A 286 34.89 9.23 -1.86
CA VAL A 286 34.02 8.57 -0.87
C VAL A 286 34.52 7.14 -0.66
N ARG A 287 34.76 6.75 0.60
CA ARG A 287 35.23 5.41 0.98
C ARG A 287 34.19 4.67 1.79
N ILE A 288 33.80 3.49 1.32
CA ILE A 288 32.81 2.64 1.98
C ILE A 288 33.48 1.33 2.40
N LYS A 289 33.42 0.99 3.69
CA LYS A 289 33.95 -0.29 4.20
C LYS A 289 33.09 -1.45 3.71
N LYS A 290 33.72 -2.42 3.05
CA LYS A 290 33.02 -3.57 2.47
C LYS A 290 32.32 -4.48 3.50
N SER A 291 32.82 -4.50 4.73
CA SER A 291 32.30 -5.36 5.81
C SER A 291 30.96 -4.90 6.39
N ASN A 292 30.61 -3.62 6.27
CA ASN A 292 29.41 -3.06 6.92
C ASN A 292 28.17 -3.29 6.06
N LYS A 293 26.97 -3.30 6.67
CA LYS A 293 25.67 -3.54 6.00
C LYS A 293 25.53 -2.71 4.72
N LEU A 294 25.81 -1.40 4.79
CA LEU A 294 25.78 -0.51 3.64
C LEU A 294 26.84 -0.85 2.57
N GLY A 295 28.04 -1.25 2.98
CA GLY A 295 29.09 -1.67 2.06
C GLY A 295 28.74 -2.94 1.29
N LYS A 296 28.08 -3.91 1.94
CA LYS A 296 27.59 -5.13 1.28
C LYS A 296 26.57 -4.79 0.19
N VAL A 297 25.56 -3.97 0.53
CA VAL A 297 24.52 -3.53 -0.43
C VAL A 297 25.14 -2.84 -1.65
N VAL A 298 26.10 -1.93 -1.44
CA VAL A 298 26.75 -1.20 -2.54
C VAL A 298 27.63 -2.12 -3.41
N ILE A 299 28.28 -3.12 -2.82
CA ILE A 299 29.10 -4.08 -3.59
C ILE A 299 28.22 -5.04 -4.38
N ASP A 300 27.19 -5.59 -3.74
CA ASP A 300 26.23 -6.49 -4.39
C ASP A 300 25.60 -5.77 -5.59
N ALA A 301 25.22 -4.50 -5.43
CA ALA A 301 24.72 -3.67 -6.53
C ALA A 301 25.74 -3.53 -7.68
N LEU A 302 27.02 -3.24 -7.38
CA LEU A 302 28.07 -3.15 -8.38
C LEU A 302 28.36 -4.48 -9.08
N GLU A 303 28.31 -5.60 -8.37
CA GLU A 303 28.55 -6.95 -8.90
C GLU A 303 27.41 -7.43 -9.81
N HIS A 304 26.17 -7.06 -9.49
CA HIS A 304 24.98 -7.40 -10.28
C HIS A 304 24.67 -6.38 -11.39
N GLY A 305 25.53 -5.37 -11.57
CA GLY A 305 25.37 -4.36 -12.62
C GLY A 305 24.23 -3.36 -12.37
N GLU A 306 23.81 -3.22 -11.11
CA GLU A 306 22.79 -2.26 -10.69
C GLU A 306 23.30 -0.83 -10.70
N LYS A 307 22.39 0.14 -10.87
CA LYS A 307 22.78 1.55 -11.01
C LYS A 307 23.08 2.16 -9.65
N VAL A 308 24.36 2.33 -9.34
CA VAL A 308 24.82 3.16 -8.21
C VAL A 308 24.99 4.61 -8.67
N SER A 309 24.33 5.57 -8.02
CA SER A 309 24.36 7.00 -8.38
C SER A 309 24.79 7.85 -7.19
N PHE A 310 25.56 8.91 -7.42
CA PHE A 310 25.87 9.95 -6.43
C PHE A 310 25.18 11.25 -6.81
N ILE A 311 24.57 11.94 -5.86
CA ILE A 311 23.88 13.21 -6.09
C ILE A 311 24.34 14.21 -5.05
N GLY A 312 24.67 15.44 -5.48
CA GLY A 312 25.02 16.50 -4.54
C GLY A 312 23.82 16.89 -3.69
N ALA A 313 24.01 16.91 -2.36
CA ALA A 313 23.05 17.45 -1.42
C ALA A 313 23.03 19.00 -1.48
#